data_AF-A0A7J8CXQ7-F1
#
_entry.id   AF-A0A7J8CXQ7-F1
#
_cell.length_a   1.000
_cell.length_b   1.000
_cell.length_c   1.000
_cell.angle_alpha   90.00
_cell.angle_beta   90.00
_cell.angle_gamma   90.00
#
_symmetry.space_group_name_H-M   'P 1'
#
loop_
_entity.id
_entity.type
_entity.pdbx_description
1 polymer ?
#
loop_
_entity_poly.entity_id
_entity_poly.type
_entity_poly.pdbx_seq_one_letter_code
_entity_poly.pdbx_strand_id
1 'polypeptide(L)'
;MEIPGEELPGVFSARAFVGWYNGLPENQELAPDLSCDTAVILGQGNVALDVARILLTPPEHLEKTDITEASLGLLRQSRVKTVWIVGRRGPLQVAFTIKELREMIQLPGTQPILDPADFLGLQDRIKEMPRPRKRLAELLLQTATEKPGGEDAARQAVAARAWGLRFFRSPQQVLPSADGRRAAGIRLAVTRLEGVGETARAVPTGDTEDLPCGLVLSSIGYKSRPIDPSVPFDPKLGVIPNMEGRVVDVPGLYCSGWVKRGPTGVIGTTMTDSFFTSQTLLQDLKAGLLPSGPRPGYAAIKALLSSRGIQPISFSDWEKLDAEEVSRGQGTGKPREKLLDPLEMLRLLGR
;
A
#
# COMPACT_ATOMS: atom_id res chain seq x y z
N MET A 1 10.41 -10.09 -1.96
CA MET A 1 10.92 -9.70 -3.28
C MET A 1 11.69 -10.85 -3.91
N GLU A 2 12.20 -11.78 -3.10
CA GLU A 2 12.88 -13.00 -3.55
C GLU A 2 14.12 -12.65 -4.39
N ILE A 3 14.87 -11.64 -3.92
CA ILE A 3 16.11 -11.15 -4.55
C ILE A 3 17.23 -11.13 -3.51
N PRO A 4 18.49 -11.27 -3.92
CA PRO A 4 19.63 -11.16 -3.02
C PRO A 4 19.67 -9.80 -2.31
N GLY A 5 19.96 -9.80 -0.99
CA GLY A 5 20.08 -8.60 -0.17
C GLY A 5 18.76 -8.01 0.31
N GLU A 6 17.61 -8.66 0.07
CA GLU A 6 16.31 -8.16 0.55
C GLU A 6 16.17 -8.14 2.08
N GLU A 7 17.05 -8.86 2.78
CA GLU A 7 17.19 -8.91 4.23
C GLU A 7 18.04 -7.79 4.83
N LEU A 8 18.70 -6.97 4.00
CA LEU A 8 19.56 -5.88 4.49
C LEU A 8 18.76 -4.83 5.27
N PRO A 9 19.30 -4.28 6.37
CA PRO A 9 18.73 -3.11 7.03
C PRO A 9 18.54 -1.95 6.05
N GLY A 10 17.37 -1.31 6.11
CA GLY A 10 16.93 -0.31 5.12
C GLY A 10 16.01 -0.88 4.03
N VAL A 11 15.75 -2.19 4.03
CA VAL A 11 14.76 -2.81 3.13
C VAL A 11 13.49 -3.16 3.91
N PHE A 12 12.35 -2.63 3.48
CA PHE A 12 11.05 -2.90 4.11
C PHE A 12 9.96 -3.17 3.09
N SER A 13 8.85 -3.78 3.52
CA SER A 13 7.62 -3.71 2.74
C SER A 13 6.99 -2.32 2.92
N ALA A 14 6.42 -1.77 1.85
CA ALA A 14 5.69 -0.51 1.93
C ALA A 14 4.51 -0.60 2.91
N ARG A 15 3.87 -1.77 3.03
CA ARG A 15 2.83 -2.02 4.04
C ARG A 15 3.33 -1.92 5.47
N ALA A 16 4.51 -2.46 5.77
CA ALA A 16 5.08 -2.33 7.12
C ALA A 16 5.37 -0.86 7.45
N PHE A 17 5.91 -0.12 6.48
CA PHE A 17 6.13 1.32 6.63
C PHE A 17 4.80 2.09 6.84
N VAL A 18 3.75 1.72 6.10
CA VAL A 18 2.39 2.23 6.29
C VAL A 18 1.84 1.89 7.67
N GLY A 19 2.01 0.64 8.12
CA GLY A 19 1.61 0.20 9.44
C GLY A 19 2.32 0.97 10.55
N TRP A 20 3.63 1.23 10.39
CA TRP A 20 4.42 2.01 11.33
C TRP A 20 3.87 3.43 11.55
N TYR A 21 3.63 4.20 10.48
CA TYR A 21 3.10 5.56 10.65
C TYR A 21 1.60 5.59 10.99
N ASN A 22 0.85 4.52 10.70
CA ASN A 22 -0.57 4.40 11.04
C ASN A 22 -0.84 3.75 12.40
N GLY A 23 0.18 3.33 13.14
CA GLY A 23 0.04 2.77 14.49
C GLY A 23 -0.43 1.32 14.52
N LEU A 24 -0.04 0.50 13.54
CA LEU A 24 -0.23 -0.95 13.62
C LEU A 24 0.75 -1.51 14.66
N PRO A 25 0.28 -2.19 15.73
CA PRO A 25 1.16 -2.60 16.84
C PRO A 25 2.36 -3.46 16.42
N GLU A 26 2.19 -4.34 15.43
CA GLU A 26 3.27 -5.20 14.92
C GLU A 26 4.38 -4.42 14.18
N ASN A 27 4.18 -3.14 13.87
CA ASN A 27 5.14 -2.28 13.17
C ASN A 27 5.59 -1.07 14.01
N GLN A 28 5.23 -0.98 15.29
CA GLN A 28 5.63 0.16 16.14
C GLN A 28 7.17 0.27 16.23
N GLU A 29 7.86 -0.86 16.31
CA GLU A 29 9.32 -0.95 16.42
C GLU A 29 10.04 -0.98 15.06
N LEU A 30 9.36 -0.64 13.95
CA LEU A 30 10.00 -0.68 12.62
C LEU A 30 11.23 0.23 12.53
N ALA A 31 11.16 1.38 13.22
CA ALA A 31 12.24 2.37 13.36
C ALA A 31 13.10 2.57 12.09
N PRO A 32 12.50 2.94 10.95
CA PRO A 32 13.23 3.04 9.69
C PRO A 32 14.33 4.12 9.79
N ASP A 33 15.55 3.79 9.35
CA ASP A 33 16.64 4.78 9.22
C ASP A 33 16.32 5.73 8.06
N LEU A 34 15.95 6.97 8.39
CA LEU A 34 15.65 8.03 7.43
C LEU A 34 16.81 9.03 7.26
N SER A 35 18.03 8.66 7.65
CA SER A 35 19.22 9.52 7.54
C SER A 35 19.81 9.60 6.13
N CYS A 36 19.40 8.70 5.22
CA CYS A 36 19.79 8.74 3.81
C CYS A 36 19.07 9.84 3.02
N ASP A 37 19.63 10.24 1.87
CA ASP A 37 19.01 11.24 0.99
C ASP A 37 17.95 10.66 0.03
N THR A 38 18.09 9.40 -0.39
CA THR A 38 17.27 8.78 -1.44
C THR A 38 16.59 7.51 -0.96
N ALA A 39 15.28 7.43 -1.19
CA ALA A 39 14.48 6.23 -1.04
C ALA A 39 13.97 5.72 -2.40
N VAL A 40 13.91 4.39 -2.55
CA VAL A 40 13.38 3.72 -3.74
C VAL A 40 12.15 2.89 -3.36
N ILE A 41 11.04 3.11 -4.06
CA ILE A 41 9.81 2.34 -3.89
C ILE A 41 9.60 1.48 -5.13
N LEU A 42 9.44 0.17 -4.93
CA LEU A 42 9.27 -0.80 -6.00
C LEU A 42 7.78 -1.07 -6.21
N GLY A 43 7.26 -0.71 -7.38
CA GLY A 43 5.84 -0.79 -7.72
C GLY A 43 5.19 0.58 -7.80
N GLN A 44 4.37 0.80 -8.82
CA GLN A 44 3.74 2.09 -9.14
C GLN A 44 2.22 2.03 -8.88
N GLY A 45 1.84 1.81 -7.62
CA GLY A 45 0.45 1.81 -7.15
C GLY A 45 0.16 2.94 -6.16
N ASN A 46 -1.10 3.06 -5.70
CA ASN A 46 -1.47 4.11 -4.72
C ASN A 46 -0.65 4.02 -3.43
N VAL A 47 -0.40 2.82 -2.91
CA VAL A 47 0.43 2.63 -1.71
C VAL A 47 1.84 3.20 -1.89
N ALA A 48 2.41 3.09 -3.08
CA ALA A 48 3.72 3.67 -3.36
C ALA A 48 3.67 5.21 -3.34
N LEU A 49 2.59 5.81 -3.86
CA LEU A 49 2.38 7.26 -3.77
C LEU A 49 2.11 7.70 -2.33
N ASP A 50 1.39 6.93 -1.53
CA ASP A 50 1.14 7.25 -0.11
C ASP A 50 2.44 7.31 0.68
N VAL A 51 3.29 6.30 0.53
CA VAL A 51 4.60 6.25 1.19
C VAL A 51 5.52 7.37 0.70
N ALA A 52 5.58 7.61 -0.62
CA ALA A 52 6.34 8.73 -1.18
C ALA A 52 5.86 10.07 -0.65
N ARG A 53 4.53 10.26 -0.57
CA ARG A 53 3.91 11.47 -0.05
C ARG A 53 4.24 11.67 1.42
N ILE A 54 4.15 10.64 2.26
CA ILE A 54 4.52 10.75 3.68
C ILE A 54 6.00 11.11 3.86
N LEU A 55 6.90 10.47 3.10
CA LEU A 55 8.34 10.76 3.18
C LEU A 55 8.69 12.20 2.77
N LEU A 56 7.95 12.76 1.80
CA LEU A 56 8.28 14.04 1.19
C LEU A 56 7.41 15.22 1.68
N THR A 57 6.29 14.96 2.34
CA THR A 57 5.45 16.01 2.93
C THR A 57 6.26 16.81 3.96
N PRO A 58 6.20 18.16 3.94
CA PRO A 58 6.76 18.96 5.02
C PRO A 58 6.16 18.53 6.37
N PRO A 59 6.95 18.16 7.39
CA PRO A 59 6.43 17.58 8.63
C PRO A 59 5.34 18.43 9.30
N GLU A 60 5.41 19.75 9.20
CA GLU A 60 4.41 20.71 9.69
C GLU A 60 3.00 20.47 9.12
N HIS A 61 2.89 19.96 7.89
CA HIS A 61 1.60 19.65 7.26
C HIS A 61 0.99 18.34 7.79
N LEU A 62 1.78 17.51 8.48
CA LEU A 62 1.33 16.25 9.08
C LEU A 62 0.92 16.40 10.55
N GLU A 63 1.24 17.53 11.20
CA GLU A 63 1.05 17.73 12.64
C GLU A 63 -0.40 17.57 13.11
N LYS A 64 -1.35 17.92 12.25
CA LYS A 64 -2.80 17.85 12.53
C LYS A 64 -3.47 16.61 11.95
N THR A 65 -2.70 15.63 11.48
CA THR A 65 -3.22 14.34 11.04
C THR A 65 -3.24 13.35 12.23
N ASP A 66 -3.74 12.14 12.02
CA ASP A 66 -3.71 11.05 13.01
C ASP A 66 -2.46 10.14 12.88
N ILE A 67 -1.43 10.63 12.18
CA ILE A 67 -0.10 9.97 12.11
C ILE A 67 0.45 9.79 13.54
N THR A 68 1.13 8.70 13.85
CA THR A 68 1.66 8.49 15.23
C THR A 68 2.70 9.54 15.60
N GLU A 69 2.70 10.02 16.85
CA GLU A 69 3.71 10.98 17.32
C GLU A 69 5.14 10.46 17.10
N ALA A 70 5.38 9.18 17.39
CA ALA A 70 6.66 8.52 17.20
C ALA A 70 7.15 8.60 15.74
N SER A 71 6.28 8.31 14.76
CA SER A 71 6.66 8.35 13.34
C SER A 71 6.86 9.79 12.84
N LEU A 72 6.03 10.73 13.29
CA LEU A 72 6.19 12.15 12.98
C LEU A 72 7.52 12.71 13.53
N GLY A 73 7.92 12.28 14.73
CA GLY A 73 9.22 12.62 15.33
C GLY A 73 10.41 12.20 14.45
N LEU A 74 10.36 10.99 13.89
CA LEU A 74 11.39 10.50 12.96
C LEU A 74 11.32 11.22 11.59
N LEU A 75 10.11 11.52 11.08
CA LEU A 75 9.95 12.28 9.84
C LEU A 75 10.50 13.72 9.93
N ARG A 76 10.43 14.36 11.10
CA ARG A 76 11.08 15.66 11.34
C ARG A 76 12.60 15.60 11.23
N GLN A 77 13.20 14.46 11.56
CA GLN A 77 14.65 14.23 11.50
C GLN A 77 15.11 13.64 10.15
N SER A 78 14.16 13.28 9.29
CA SER A 78 14.42 12.67 7.99
C SER A 78 15.30 13.56 7.11
N ARG A 79 16.30 12.94 6.49
CA ARG A 79 17.17 13.56 5.48
C ARG A 79 16.78 13.14 4.07
N VAL A 80 15.72 12.35 3.92
CA VAL A 80 15.20 11.92 2.61
C VAL A 80 14.71 13.15 1.85
N LYS A 81 15.28 13.35 0.67
CA LYS A 81 14.94 14.44 -0.26
C LYS A 81 14.47 13.93 -1.60
N THR A 82 14.85 12.70 -1.97
CA THR A 82 14.52 12.11 -3.27
C THR A 82 13.79 10.80 -3.08
N VAL A 83 12.65 10.63 -3.75
CA VAL A 83 11.94 9.34 -3.81
C VAL A 83 11.77 8.89 -5.25
N TRP A 84 12.31 7.73 -5.60
CA TRP A 84 12.09 7.11 -6.90
C TRP A 84 11.05 5.99 -6.81
N ILE A 85 10.02 6.04 -7.65
CA ILE A 85 8.99 5.01 -7.73
C ILE A 85 9.18 4.22 -9.02
N VAL A 86 9.65 2.99 -8.86
CA VAL A 86 10.21 2.17 -9.93
C VAL A 86 9.20 1.12 -10.36
N GLY A 87 8.87 1.10 -11.65
CA GLY A 87 7.98 0.13 -12.27
C GLY A 87 8.70 -0.75 -13.28
N ARG A 88 8.40 -2.05 -13.26
CA ARG A 88 8.87 -3.02 -14.27
C ARG A 88 8.24 -2.86 -15.65
N ARG A 89 7.18 -2.04 -15.78
CA ARG A 89 6.46 -1.79 -17.05
C ARG A 89 6.51 -0.30 -17.37
N GLY A 90 5.84 0.11 -18.44
CA GLY A 90 5.80 1.49 -18.91
C GLY A 90 4.70 2.35 -18.28
N PRO A 91 4.61 3.63 -18.69
CA PRO A 91 3.66 4.59 -18.13
C PRO A 91 2.19 4.17 -18.26
N LEU A 92 1.82 3.44 -19.31
CA LEU A 92 0.43 2.99 -19.50
C LEU A 92 0.01 1.86 -18.54
N GLN A 93 0.93 1.30 -17.77
CA GLN A 93 0.69 0.19 -16.84
C GLN A 93 0.74 0.58 -15.36
N VAL A 94 0.82 1.88 -15.06
CA VAL A 94 0.72 2.38 -13.68
C VAL A 94 -0.60 1.93 -13.05
N ALA A 95 -0.55 1.63 -11.75
CA ALA A 95 -1.70 1.13 -10.98
C ALA A 95 -2.27 2.18 -10.01
N PHE A 96 -1.61 3.33 -9.87
CA PHE A 96 -2.16 4.45 -9.10
C PHE A 96 -3.31 5.14 -9.83
N THR A 97 -4.14 5.84 -9.08
CA THR A 97 -5.28 6.62 -9.60
C THR A 97 -4.96 8.11 -9.71
N ILE A 98 -5.77 8.83 -10.48
CA ILE A 98 -5.49 10.23 -10.87
C ILE A 98 -5.51 11.20 -9.68
N LYS A 99 -6.28 10.90 -8.63
CA LYS A 99 -6.37 11.75 -7.44
C LYS A 99 -5.00 11.78 -6.73
N GLU A 100 -4.47 10.60 -6.44
CA GLU A 100 -3.22 10.39 -5.71
C GLU A 100 -2.02 10.91 -6.52
N LEU A 101 -2.04 10.72 -7.85
CA LEU A 101 -1.03 11.31 -8.72
C LEU A 101 -1.07 12.85 -8.67
N ARG A 102 -2.27 13.45 -8.73
CA ARG A 102 -2.43 14.91 -8.68
C ARG A 102 -1.93 15.48 -7.36
N GLU A 103 -2.27 14.84 -6.24
CA GLU A 103 -1.74 15.19 -4.92
C GLU A 103 -0.21 15.13 -4.89
N MET A 104 0.40 14.12 -5.53
CA MET A 104 1.86 14.00 -5.60
C MET A 104 2.51 15.10 -6.47
N ILE A 105 1.91 15.45 -7.61
CA ILE A 105 2.39 16.53 -8.49
C ILE A 105 2.30 17.90 -7.78
N GLN A 106 1.26 18.09 -6.98
CA GLN A 106 0.96 19.35 -6.29
C GLN A 106 1.55 19.40 -4.87
N LEU A 107 2.29 18.36 -4.45
CA LEU A 107 2.82 18.27 -3.09
C LEU A 107 3.75 19.45 -2.78
N PRO A 108 3.45 20.28 -1.75
CA PRO A 108 4.24 21.46 -1.44
C PRO A 108 5.71 21.13 -1.13
N GLY A 109 6.62 21.99 -1.60
CA GLY A 109 8.07 21.81 -1.42
C GLY A 109 8.70 20.71 -2.27
N THR A 110 7.95 20.12 -3.21
CA THR A 110 8.44 19.05 -4.09
C THR A 110 8.34 19.38 -5.58
N GLN A 111 9.18 18.73 -6.37
CA GLN A 111 9.12 18.74 -7.83
C GLN A 111 9.07 17.30 -8.41
N PRO A 112 8.30 17.08 -9.50
CA PRO A 112 8.30 15.81 -10.22
C PRO A 112 9.52 15.69 -11.14
N ILE A 113 10.11 14.51 -11.21
CA ILE A 113 11.18 14.13 -12.14
C ILE A 113 10.66 13.00 -13.02
N LEU A 114 10.20 13.36 -14.22
CA LEU A 114 9.68 12.43 -15.22
C LEU A 114 10.51 12.59 -16.50
N ASP A 115 11.03 11.49 -17.03
CA ASP A 115 11.80 11.51 -18.27
C ASP A 115 10.84 11.59 -19.48
N PRO A 116 10.89 12.66 -20.31
CA PRO A 116 10.07 12.75 -21.51
C PRO A 116 10.25 11.57 -22.47
N ALA A 117 11.43 10.92 -22.47
CA ALA A 117 11.73 9.78 -23.33
C ALA A 117 10.81 8.58 -23.06
N ASP A 118 10.38 8.39 -21.80
CA ASP A 118 9.47 7.32 -21.41
C ASP A 118 8.05 7.49 -22.00
N PHE A 119 7.72 8.69 -22.48
CA PHE A 119 6.40 9.07 -22.99
C PHE A 119 6.33 9.22 -24.51
N LEU A 120 7.45 9.01 -25.21
CA LEU A 120 7.50 9.11 -26.67
C LEU A 120 6.53 8.12 -27.35
N GLY A 121 5.73 8.62 -28.29
CA GLY A 121 4.78 7.79 -29.06
C GLY A 121 3.57 7.29 -28.28
N LEU A 122 3.33 7.77 -27.06
CA LEU A 122 2.14 7.39 -26.28
C LEU A 122 0.88 8.19 -26.65
N GLN A 123 1.02 9.34 -27.33
CA GLN A 123 -0.09 10.26 -27.62
C GLN A 123 -1.27 9.57 -28.31
N ASP A 124 -1.01 8.79 -29.35
CA ASP A 124 -2.06 8.10 -30.11
C ASP A 124 -2.67 6.96 -29.30
N ARG A 125 -1.85 6.20 -28.56
CA ARG A 125 -2.32 5.12 -27.69
C ARG A 125 -3.24 5.64 -26.58
N ILE A 126 -2.98 6.84 -26.05
CA ILE A 126 -3.78 7.46 -25.00
C ILE A 126 -5.17 7.86 -25.51
N LYS A 127 -5.29 8.29 -26.78
CA LYS A 127 -6.57 8.74 -27.36
C LYS A 127 -7.64 7.64 -27.34
N GLU A 128 -7.23 6.39 -27.52
CA GLU A 128 -8.09 5.20 -27.59
C GLU A 128 -8.43 4.59 -26.21
N MET A 129 -7.84 5.10 -25.12
CA MET A 129 -8.06 4.54 -23.79
C MET A 129 -9.44 4.92 -23.21
N PRO A 130 -10.01 4.07 -22.32
CA PRO A 130 -11.18 4.43 -21.53
C PRO A 130 -10.96 5.72 -20.73
N ARG A 131 -12.01 6.54 -20.60
CA ARG A 131 -11.94 7.89 -20.01
C ARG A 131 -11.15 7.98 -18.68
N PRO A 132 -11.30 7.07 -17.70
CA PRO A 132 -10.52 7.14 -16.46
C PRO A 132 -9.01 6.93 -16.68
N ARG A 133 -8.60 5.94 -17.48
CA ARG A 133 -7.18 5.71 -17.81
C ARG A 133 -6.62 6.80 -18.71
N LYS A 134 -7.40 7.29 -19.67
CA LYS A 134 -7.02 8.38 -20.57
C LYS A 134 -6.59 9.63 -19.79
N ARG A 135 -7.44 10.11 -18.89
CA ARG A 135 -7.16 11.30 -18.06
C ARG A 135 -5.91 11.15 -17.19
N LEU A 136 -5.67 9.94 -16.66
CA LEU A 136 -4.47 9.65 -15.88
C LEU A 136 -3.21 9.74 -16.76
N ALA A 137 -3.23 9.11 -17.93
CA ALA A 137 -2.11 9.09 -18.84
C ALA A 137 -1.83 10.47 -19.46
N GLU A 138 -2.88 11.25 -19.76
CA GLU A 138 -2.78 12.66 -20.18
C GLU A 138 -2.09 13.50 -19.09
N LEU A 139 -2.46 13.34 -17.82
CA LEU A 139 -1.83 14.08 -16.72
C LEU A 139 -0.33 13.73 -16.58
N LEU A 140 0.04 12.46 -16.69
CA LEU A 140 1.44 12.04 -16.68
C LEU A 140 2.22 12.64 -17.85
N LEU A 141 1.68 12.52 -19.07
CA LEU A 141 2.29 13.07 -20.28
C LEU A 141 2.47 14.57 -20.18
N GLN A 142 1.44 15.28 -19.70
CA GLN A 142 1.47 16.72 -19.47
C GLN A 142 2.61 17.09 -18.52
N THR A 143 2.66 16.42 -17.37
CA THR A 143 3.68 16.67 -16.34
C THR A 143 5.10 16.37 -16.83
N ALA A 144 5.27 15.38 -17.71
CA ALA A 144 6.58 14.99 -18.23
C ALA A 144 7.06 15.88 -19.39
N THR A 145 6.15 16.38 -20.24
CA THR A 145 6.54 17.02 -21.51
C THR A 145 6.27 18.52 -21.58
N GLU A 146 5.31 19.03 -20.82
CA GLU A 146 4.99 20.46 -20.82
C GLU A 146 5.88 21.21 -19.83
N LYS A 147 6.32 22.40 -20.23
CA LYS A 147 7.02 23.30 -19.30
C LYS A 147 5.99 23.83 -18.29
N PRO A 148 6.30 23.78 -16.98
CA PRO A 148 5.39 24.35 -15.99
C PRO A 148 5.18 25.85 -16.26
N GLY A 149 3.94 26.32 -16.06
CA GLY A 149 3.62 27.75 -16.12
C GLY A 149 4.29 28.54 -14.99
N GLY A 150 4.32 29.88 -15.08
CA GLY A 150 5.14 30.74 -14.23
C GLY A 150 5.13 30.44 -12.74
N GLU A 151 3.95 30.34 -12.11
CA GLU A 151 3.83 30.04 -10.67
C GLU A 151 4.33 28.63 -10.31
N ASP A 152 3.99 27.62 -11.11
CA ASP A 152 4.45 26.24 -10.90
C ASP A 152 5.95 26.08 -11.15
N ALA A 153 6.50 26.78 -12.13
CA ALA A 153 7.94 26.78 -12.42
C ALA A 153 8.72 27.41 -11.26
N ALA A 154 8.24 28.54 -10.73
CA ALA A 154 8.85 29.18 -9.57
C ALA A 154 8.77 28.27 -8.33
N ARG A 155 7.63 27.61 -8.09
CA ARG A 155 7.43 26.65 -7.00
C ARG A 155 8.39 25.46 -7.10
N GLN A 156 8.57 24.91 -8.30
CA GLN A 156 9.47 23.77 -8.53
C GLN A 156 10.95 24.19 -8.42
N ALA A 157 11.33 25.38 -8.88
CA ALA A 157 12.71 25.86 -8.83
C ALA A 157 13.25 26.01 -7.40
N VAL A 158 12.37 26.28 -6.42
CA VAL A 158 12.73 26.39 -4.99
C VAL A 158 12.45 25.10 -4.21
N ALA A 159 12.02 24.02 -4.87
CA ALA A 159 11.69 22.76 -4.20
C ALA A 159 12.95 22.08 -3.64
N ALA A 160 12.97 21.88 -2.31
CA ALA A 160 14.09 21.22 -1.63
C ALA A 160 14.05 19.68 -1.73
N ARG A 161 12.93 19.13 -2.23
CA ARG A 161 12.64 17.70 -2.33
C ARG A 161 12.13 17.36 -3.73
N ALA A 162 12.30 16.11 -4.14
CA ALA A 162 11.87 15.64 -5.45
C ALA A 162 11.36 14.20 -5.41
N TRP A 163 10.51 13.87 -6.36
CA TRP A 163 10.08 12.50 -6.61
C TRP A 163 10.08 12.20 -8.09
N GLY A 164 10.25 10.95 -8.48
CA GLY A 164 10.23 10.59 -9.89
C GLY A 164 9.72 9.19 -10.17
N LEU A 165 9.34 8.96 -11.41
CA LEU A 165 8.97 7.65 -11.91
C LEU A 165 10.12 7.10 -12.75
N ARG A 166 10.51 5.86 -12.46
CA ARG A 166 11.41 5.09 -13.35
C ARG A 166 10.62 3.94 -13.93
N PHE A 167 10.58 3.83 -15.25
CA PHE A 167 9.89 2.77 -15.95
C PHE A 167 10.85 1.69 -16.45
N PHE A 168 10.29 0.55 -16.83
CA PHE A 168 11.04 -0.55 -17.44
C PHE A 168 12.24 -1.03 -16.61
N ARG A 169 12.07 -1.11 -15.28
CA ARG A 169 13.08 -1.62 -14.34
C ARG A 169 12.49 -2.65 -13.40
N SER A 170 13.11 -3.82 -13.31
CA SER A 170 12.78 -4.83 -12.31
C SER A 170 13.90 -4.96 -11.28
N PRO A 171 13.58 -5.07 -9.98
CA PRO A 171 14.61 -5.23 -8.95
C PRO A 171 15.33 -6.56 -9.13
N GLN A 172 16.67 -6.53 -9.11
CA GLN A 172 17.52 -7.70 -9.29
C GLN A 172 18.30 -8.06 -8.02
N GLN A 173 18.83 -7.06 -7.30
CA GLN A 173 19.59 -7.25 -6.08
C GLN A 173 19.63 -5.95 -5.27
N VAL A 174 19.52 -6.01 -3.95
CA VAL A 174 19.84 -4.88 -3.07
C VAL A 174 21.35 -4.86 -2.84
N LEU A 175 21.96 -3.70 -3.05
CA LEU A 175 23.40 -3.51 -2.95
C LEU A 175 23.76 -3.12 -1.51
N PRO A 176 24.68 -3.86 -0.84
CA PRO A 176 25.10 -3.52 0.50
C PRO A 176 26.01 -2.28 0.53
N SER A 177 26.05 -1.61 1.68
CA SER A 177 27.09 -0.65 2.02
C SER A 177 28.48 -1.30 2.05
N ALA A 178 29.53 -0.49 2.01
CA ALA A 178 30.92 -0.98 2.01
C ALA A 178 31.25 -1.91 3.21
N ASP A 179 30.59 -1.71 4.35
CA ASP A 179 30.72 -2.53 5.56
C ASP A 179 29.70 -3.67 5.66
N GLY A 180 28.81 -3.82 4.67
CA GLY A 180 27.79 -4.87 4.61
C GLY A 180 26.60 -4.69 5.56
N ARG A 181 26.52 -3.56 6.29
CA ARG A 181 25.56 -3.40 7.40
C ARG A 181 24.18 -2.87 7.01
N ARG A 182 24.04 -2.25 5.85
CA ARG A 182 22.77 -1.67 5.37
C ARG A 182 22.68 -1.64 3.86
N ALA A 183 21.51 -1.34 3.33
CA ALA A 183 21.32 -1.02 1.91
C ALA A 183 22.05 0.29 1.55
N ALA A 184 22.75 0.28 0.43
CA ALA A 184 23.39 1.47 -0.18
C ALA A 184 22.95 1.70 -1.63
N GLY A 185 22.22 0.77 -2.21
CA GLY A 185 21.62 0.92 -3.52
C GLY A 185 20.76 -0.27 -3.90
N ILE A 186 20.23 -0.22 -5.11
CA ILE A 186 19.51 -1.34 -5.71
C ILE A 186 19.94 -1.49 -7.17
N ARG A 187 20.30 -2.72 -7.55
CA ARG A 187 20.50 -3.11 -8.93
C ARG A 187 19.16 -3.44 -9.56
N LEU A 188 18.90 -2.78 -10.68
CA LEU A 188 17.70 -2.91 -11.47
C LEU A 188 18.05 -3.50 -12.83
N ALA A 189 17.39 -4.58 -13.22
CA ALA A 189 17.48 -5.06 -14.60
C ALA A 189 16.62 -4.16 -15.50
N VAL A 190 17.18 -3.75 -16.63
CA VAL A 190 16.44 -3.07 -17.71
C VAL A 190 15.50 -4.08 -18.34
N THR A 191 14.27 -3.66 -18.60
CA THR A 191 13.23 -4.53 -19.16
C THR A 191 12.62 -3.92 -20.41
N ARG A 192 11.94 -4.75 -21.19
CA ARG A 192 11.07 -4.33 -22.29
C ARG A 192 9.74 -5.07 -22.20
N LEU A 193 8.71 -4.54 -22.85
CA LEU A 193 7.41 -5.20 -22.91
C LEU A 193 7.38 -6.22 -24.06
N GLU A 194 6.90 -7.42 -23.75
CA GLU A 194 6.49 -8.44 -24.72
C GLU A 194 4.99 -8.69 -24.61
N GLY A 195 4.31 -8.81 -25.76
CA GLY A 195 2.86 -8.95 -25.83
C GLY A 195 2.12 -7.61 -25.97
N VAL A 196 0.79 -7.67 -25.99
CA VAL A 196 -0.09 -6.52 -26.30
C VAL A 196 -1.13 -6.34 -25.20
N GLY A 197 -1.46 -5.09 -24.88
CA GLY A 197 -2.54 -4.77 -23.95
C GLY A 197 -2.26 -5.24 -22.52
N GLU A 198 -3.26 -5.83 -21.86
CA GLU A 198 -3.19 -6.22 -20.44
C GLU A 198 -2.38 -7.50 -20.20
N THR A 199 -2.12 -8.28 -21.25
CA THR A 199 -1.28 -9.49 -21.17
C THR A 199 0.20 -9.18 -21.34
N ALA A 200 0.57 -7.93 -21.64
CA ALA A 200 1.96 -7.52 -21.83
C ALA A 200 2.79 -7.77 -20.55
N ARG A 201 3.93 -8.43 -20.74
CA ARG A 201 4.86 -8.79 -19.66
C ARG A 201 6.18 -8.06 -19.83
N ALA A 202 6.80 -7.73 -18.70
CA ALA A 202 8.16 -7.21 -18.70
C ALA A 202 9.14 -8.37 -18.77
N VAL A 203 10.08 -8.31 -19.71
CA VAL A 203 11.19 -9.27 -19.82
C VAL A 203 12.52 -8.51 -19.75
N PRO A 204 13.57 -9.07 -19.10
CA PRO A 204 14.87 -8.42 -19.00
C PRO A 204 15.54 -8.30 -20.37
N THR A 205 16.27 -7.20 -20.61
CA THR A 205 17.06 -7.00 -21.83
C THR A 205 18.47 -7.58 -21.73
N GLY A 206 18.96 -7.75 -20.49
CA GLY A 206 20.35 -8.11 -20.19
C GLY A 206 21.13 -6.94 -19.57
N ASP A 207 20.69 -5.71 -19.79
CA ASP A 207 21.32 -4.52 -19.20
C ASP A 207 20.87 -4.31 -17.75
N THR A 208 21.72 -3.65 -16.96
CA THR A 208 21.48 -3.35 -15.55
C THR A 208 21.77 -1.90 -15.23
N GLU A 209 21.07 -1.35 -14.24
CA GLU A 209 21.27 -0.03 -13.68
C GLU A 209 21.37 -0.13 -12.17
N ASP A 210 22.46 0.40 -11.59
CA ASP A 210 22.61 0.51 -10.14
C ASP A 210 22.13 1.90 -9.69
N LEU A 211 21.12 1.93 -8.82
CA LEU A 211 20.52 3.16 -8.29
C LEU A 211 20.89 3.34 -6.81
N PRO A 212 21.72 4.34 -6.46
CA PRO A 212 22.08 4.63 -5.07
C PRO A 212 20.84 4.99 -4.23
N CYS A 213 20.69 4.36 -3.07
CA CYS A 213 19.61 4.64 -2.11
C CYS A 213 19.91 4.01 -0.75
N GLY A 214 19.43 4.63 0.33
CA GLY A 214 19.56 4.06 1.69
C GLY A 214 18.29 3.38 2.20
N LEU A 215 17.17 3.54 1.49
CA LEU A 215 15.87 2.97 1.85
C LEU A 215 15.22 2.33 0.62
N VAL A 216 14.81 1.07 0.72
CA VAL A 216 14.12 0.33 -0.34
C VAL A 216 12.78 -0.18 0.19
N LEU A 217 11.68 0.20 -0.46
CA LEU A 217 10.32 -0.11 -0.02
C LEU A 217 9.59 -0.94 -1.09
N SER A 218 9.26 -2.19 -0.76
CA SER A 218 8.54 -3.07 -1.68
C SER A 218 7.03 -2.82 -1.64
N SER A 219 6.47 -2.32 -2.75
CA SER A 219 5.04 -2.02 -2.95
C SER A 219 4.45 -2.78 -4.16
N ILE A 220 4.81 -4.05 -4.30
CA ILE A 220 4.47 -4.90 -5.47
C ILE A 220 3.19 -5.75 -5.31
N GLY A 221 2.36 -5.44 -4.31
CA GLY A 221 1.11 -6.14 -4.01
C GLY A 221 1.22 -7.09 -2.82
N TYR A 222 0.08 -7.71 -2.46
CA TYR A 222 -0.04 -8.61 -1.31
C TYR A 222 -0.60 -9.98 -1.74
N LYS A 223 -0.57 -10.93 -0.82
CA LYS A 223 -1.35 -12.17 -0.89
C LYS A 223 -2.03 -12.38 0.45
N SER A 224 -3.20 -13.01 0.43
CA SER A 224 -3.83 -13.48 1.67
C SER A 224 -2.99 -14.62 2.26
N ARG A 225 -3.25 -14.98 3.51
CA ARG A 225 -2.64 -16.16 4.16
C ARG A 225 -3.71 -17.24 4.36
N PRO A 226 -3.37 -18.53 4.28
CA PRO A 226 -4.27 -19.58 4.73
C PRO A 226 -4.54 -19.38 6.23
N ILE A 227 -5.81 -19.49 6.64
CA ILE A 227 -6.23 -19.20 8.03
C ILE A 227 -6.55 -20.47 8.83
N ASP A 228 -7.00 -21.52 8.15
CA ASP A 228 -7.45 -22.77 8.77
C ASP A 228 -7.35 -23.92 7.75
N PRO A 229 -6.94 -25.14 8.15
CA PRO A 229 -6.85 -26.28 7.25
C PRO A 229 -8.18 -26.70 6.61
N SER A 230 -9.32 -26.32 7.19
CA SER A 230 -10.65 -26.58 6.63
C SER A 230 -11.04 -25.64 5.48
N VAL A 231 -10.25 -24.58 5.23
CA VAL A 231 -10.54 -23.58 4.20
C VAL A 231 -9.57 -23.76 3.02
N PRO A 232 -10.07 -24.03 1.79
CA PRO A 232 -9.20 -24.18 0.63
C PRO A 232 -8.47 -22.87 0.32
N PHE A 233 -7.27 -22.98 -0.23
CA PHE A 233 -6.42 -21.83 -0.52
C PHE A 233 -5.66 -22.01 -1.83
N ASP A 234 -5.68 -21.00 -2.70
CA ASP A 234 -4.84 -20.94 -3.89
C ASP A 234 -3.54 -20.19 -3.54
N PRO A 235 -2.38 -20.87 -3.43
CA PRO A 235 -1.11 -20.21 -3.10
C PRO A 235 -0.55 -19.35 -4.24
N LYS A 236 -0.93 -19.64 -5.49
CA LYS A 236 -0.48 -18.89 -6.67
C LYS A 236 -1.16 -17.53 -6.72
N LEU A 237 -2.48 -17.48 -6.59
CA LEU A 237 -3.27 -16.25 -6.58
C LEU A 237 -3.31 -15.57 -5.21
N GLY A 238 -3.15 -16.32 -4.12
CA GLY A 238 -3.20 -15.81 -2.75
C GLY A 238 -4.62 -15.46 -2.29
N VAL A 239 -5.60 -16.27 -2.66
CA VAL A 239 -7.04 -16.07 -2.42
C VAL A 239 -7.70 -17.39 -1.98
N ILE A 240 -8.90 -17.29 -1.39
CA ILE A 240 -9.77 -18.46 -1.17
C ILE A 240 -10.48 -18.77 -2.49
N PRO A 241 -10.32 -19.98 -3.08
CA PRO A 241 -11.03 -20.39 -4.28
C PRO A 241 -12.54 -20.26 -4.08
N ASN A 242 -13.21 -19.51 -4.96
CA ASN A 242 -14.62 -19.23 -4.82
C ASN A 242 -15.33 -19.06 -6.17
N MET A 243 -16.64 -19.31 -6.18
CA MET A 243 -17.56 -18.99 -7.27
C MET A 243 -18.58 -17.96 -6.77
N GLU A 244 -18.48 -16.73 -7.26
CA GLU A 244 -19.32 -15.59 -6.83
C GLU A 244 -19.35 -15.37 -5.30
N GLY A 245 -18.29 -15.77 -4.60
CA GLY A 245 -18.17 -15.66 -3.15
C GLY A 245 -18.54 -16.93 -2.38
N ARG A 246 -19.10 -17.97 -3.00
CA ARG A 246 -19.21 -19.32 -2.39
C ARG A 246 -17.85 -19.99 -2.42
N VAL A 247 -17.36 -20.47 -1.28
CA VAL A 247 -16.08 -21.18 -1.24
C VAL A 247 -16.22 -22.53 -1.93
N VAL A 248 -15.29 -22.85 -2.82
CA VAL A 248 -15.29 -24.10 -3.61
C VAL A 248 -15.26 -25.30 -2.67
N ASP A 249 -16.14 -26.27 -2.90
CA ASP A 249 -16.25 -27.53 -2.14
C ASP A 249 -16.50 -27.40 -0.63
N VAL A 250 -16.87 -26.21 -0.13
CA VAL A 250 -17.21 -25.98 1.30
C VAL A 250 -18.60 -25.35 1.45
N PRO A 251 -19.68 -26.16 1.50
CA PRO A 251 -21.04 -25.65 1.65
C PRO A 251 -21.23 -24.76 2.88
N GLY A 252 -21.91 -23.63 2.71
CA GLY A 252 -22.20 -22.68 3.78
C GLY A 252 -21.03 -21.76 4.17
N LEU A 253 -19.87 -21.88 3.50
CA LEU A 253 -18.75 -20.97 3.67
C LEU A 253 -18.68 -19.98 2.49
N TYR A 254 -18.49 -18.71 2.82
CA TYR A 254 -18.43 -17.61 1.86
C TYR A 254 -17.20 -16.72 2.11
N CYS A 255 -16.79 -15.98 1.09
CA CYS A 255 -15.72 -15.00 1.20
C CYS A 255 -16.04 -13.72 0.41
N SER A 256 -15.60 -12.57 0.90
CA SER A 256 -15.74 -11.25 0.26
C SER A 256 -14.46 -10.43 0.36
N GLY A 257 -14.32 -9.40 -0.49
CA GLY A 257 -13.19 -8.47 -0.46
C GLY A 257 -11.88 -9.07 -0.97
N TRP A 258 -10.76 -8.63 -0.40
CA TRP A 258 -9.43 -8.98 -0.92
C TRP A 258 -9.09 -10.46 -0.83
N VAL A 259 -9.61 -11.19 0.16
CA VAL A 259 -9.40 -12.65 0.25
C VAL A 259 -10.15 -13.41 -0.86
N LYS A 260 -11.20 -12.80 -1.44
CA LYS A 260 -11.98 -13.33 -2.57
C LYS A 260 -11.39 -12.96 -3.94
N ARG A 261 -11.01 -11.69 -4.12
CA ARG A 261 -10.68 -11.10 -5.44
C ARG A 261 -9.19 -10.79 -5.62
N GLY A 262 -8.39 -10.99 -4.59
CA GLY A 262 -7.01 -10.50 -4.51
C GLY A 262 -6.96 -9.03 -4.08
N PRO A 263 -5.77 -8.53 -3.69
CA PRO A 263 -5.61 -7.20 -3.09
C PRO A 263 -5.50 -6.13 -4.17
N THR A 264 -6.58 -5.99 -4.94
CA THR A 264 -6.74 -4.96 -5.97
C THR A 264 -8.04 -4.21 -5.73
N GLY A 265 -8.10 -2.97 -6.18
CA GLY A 265 -9.27 -2.11 -6.02
C GLY A 265 -9.29 -1.31 -4.71
N VAL A 266 -10.10 -0.25 -4.73
CA VAL A 266 -10.31 0.68 -3.62
C VAL A 266 -11.47 0.24 -2.73
N ILE A 267 -11.71 0.95 -1.62
CA ILE A 267 -12.81 0.67 -0.67
C ILE A 267 -14.15 0.51 -1.40
N GLY A 268 -14.47 1.40 -2.35
CA GLY A 268 -15.72 1.32 -3.11
C GLY A 268 -15.88 0.01 -3.92
N THR A 269 -14.80 -0.51 -4.50
CA THR A 269 -14.85 -1.80 -5.21
C THR A 269 -15.05 -2.98 -4.26
N THR A 270 -14.43 -2.91 -3.07
CA THR A 270 -14.58 -3.93 -2.01
C THR A 270 -16.01 -3.94 -1.46
N MET A 271 -16.61 -2.75 -1.29
CA MET A 271 -18.00 -2.60 -0.84
C MET A 271 -18.96 -3.29 -1.83
N THR A 272 -18.87 -2.97 -3.13
CA THR A 272 -19.74 -3.58 -4.15
C THR A 272 -19.56 -5.09 -4.24
N ASP A 273 -18.32 -5.59 -4.22
CA ASP A 273 -18.04 -7.04 -4.20
C ASP A 273 -18.64 -7.76 -2.97
N SER A 274 -18.58 -7.08 -1.82
CA SER A 274 -19.17 -7.61 -0.59
C SER A 274 -20.69 -7.68 -0.68
N PHE A 275 -21.35 -6.69 -1.30
CA PHE A 275 -22.79 -6.75 -1.56
C PHE A 275 -23.17 -7.91 -2.47
N PHE A 276 -22.39 -8.21 -3.51
CA PHE A 276 -22.66 -9.38 -4.35
C PHE A 276 -22.58 -10.68 -3.54
N THR A 277 -21.54 -10.83 -2.72
CA THR A 277 -21.41 -12.00 -1.84
C THR A 277 -22.60 -12.15 -0.88
N SER A 278 -23.05 -11.04 -0.28
CA SER A 278 -24.24 -11.03 0.59
C SER A 278 -25.52 -11.42 -0.16
N GLN A 279 -25.70 -10.96 -1.40
CA GLN A 279 -26.84 -11.34 -2.23
C GLN A 279 -26.83 -12.84 -2.53
N THR A 280 -25.66 -13.39 -2.89
CA THR A 280 -25.46 -14.83 -3.12
C THR A 280 -25.81 -15.65 -1.88
N LEU A 281 -25.34 -15.23 -0.70
CA LEU A 281 -25.66 -15.88 0.58
C LEU A 281 -27.17 -15.84 0.87
N LEU A 282 -27.81 -14.69 0.67
CA LEU A 282 -29.25 -14.54 0.91
C LEU A 282 -30.10 -15.36 -0.07
N GLN A 283 -29.63 -15.54 -1.31
CA GLN A 283 -30.28 -16.43 -2.29
C GLN A 283 -30.20 -17.89 -1.83
N ASP A 284 -29.02 -18.34 -1.40
CA ASP A 284 -28.81 -19.71 -0.91
C ASP A 284 -29.64 -20.00 0.35
N LEU A 285 -29.75 -19.02 1.24
CA LEU A 285 -30.61 -19.10 2.42
C LEU A 285 -32.09 -19.27 2.02
N LYS A 286 -32.59 -18.46 1.08
CA LYS A 286 -33.98 -18.54 0.60
C LYS A 286 -34.27 -19.85 -0.14
N ALA A 287 -33.27 -20.38 -0.84
CA ALA A 287 -33.37 -21.64 -1.57
C ALA A 287 -33.23 -22.88 -0.66
N GLY A 288 -32.99 -22.71 0.65
CA GLY A 288 -32.82 -23.83 1.57
C GLY A 288 -31.53 -24.62 1.36
N LEU A 289 -30.51 -24.00 0.76
CA LEU A 289 -29.20 -24.62 0.51
C LEU A 289 -28.27 -24.56 1.73
N LEU A 290 -28.65 -23.80 2.75
CA LEU A 290 -27.92 -23.68 4.00
C LEU A 290 -28.48 -24.64 5.06
N PRO A 291 -27.66 -25.03 6.06
CA PRO A 291 -28.10 -25.97 7.08
C PRO A 291 -29.36 -25.48 7.81
N SER A 292 -30.37 -26.35 7.86
CA SER A 292 -31.66 -26.05 8.48
C SER A 292 -31.61 -26.13 10.02
N GLY A 293 -32.66 -25.58 10.65
CA GLY A 293 -32.87 -25.63 12.10
C GLY A 293 -32.08 -24.59 12.90
N PRO A 294 -32.21 -24.63 14.24
CA PRO A 294 -31.58 -23.66 15.14
C PRO A 294 -30.05 -23.67 15.04
N ARG A 295 -29.44 -22.49 14.95
CA ARG A 295 -27.99 -22.28 15.00
C ARG A 295 -27.67 -21.44 16.24
N PRO A 296 -26.87 -21.93 17.20
CA PRO A 296 -26.65 -21.24 18.47
C PRO A 296 -25.78 -19.97 18.34
N GLY A 297 -25.09 -19.80 17.20
CA GLY A 297 -24.30 -18.61 16.89
C GLY A 297 -23.31 -18.24 17.99
N TYR A 298 -23.32 -16.96 18.41
CA TYR A 298 -22.42 -16.43 19.42
C TYR A 298 -22.52 -17.15 20.77
N ALA A 299 -23.67 -17.71 21.15
CA ALA A 299 -23.82 -18.38 22.45
C ALA A 299 -22.88 -19.60 22.59
N ALA A 300 -22.78 -20.42 21.54
CA ALA A 300 -21.86 -21.56 21.51
C ALA A 300 -20.39 -21.11 21.44
N ILE A 301 -20.10 -20.09 20.62
CA ILE A 301 -18.74 -19.57 20.47
C ILE A 301 -18.23 -18.91 21.77
N LYS A 302 -19.08 -18.16 22.48
CA LYS A 302 -18.73 -17.51 23.75
C LYS A 302 -18.31 -18.53 24.81
N ALA A 303 -19.04 -19.64 24.93
CA ALA A 303 -18.69 -20.72 25.86
C ALA A 303 -17.33 -21.35 25.52
N LEU A 304 -17.07 -21.59 24.23
CA LEU A 304 -15.80 -22.12 23.75
C LEU A 304 -14.62 -21.16 23.96
N LEU A 305 -14.81 -19.87 23.70
CA LEU A 305 -13.76 -18.87 23.94
C LEU A 305 -13.44 -18.75 25.44
N SER A 306 -14.47 -18.79 26.28
CA SER A 306 -14.31 -18.75 27.75
C SER A 306 -13.55 -19.97 28.27
N SER A 307 -13.85 -21.17 27.78
CA SER A 307 -13.12 -22.39 28.18
C SER A 307 -11.66 -22.40 27.73
N ARG A 308 -11.31 -21.59 26.72
CA ARG A 308 -9.94 -21.36 26.24
C ARG A 308 -9.26 -20.16 26.90
N GLY A 309 -9.91 -19.48 27.85
CA GLY A 309 -9.37 -18.27 28.49
C GLY A 309 -9.27 -17.06 27.55
N ILE A 310 -9.98 -17.08 26.41
CA ILE A 310 -9.97 -15.99 25.43
C ILE A 310 -11.09 -15.01 25.77
N GLN A 311 -10.73 -13.74 25.97
CA GLN A 311 -11.67 -12.66 26.20
C GLN A 311 -11.85 -11.82 24.91
N PRO A 312 -13.00 -11.86 24.23
CA PRO A 312 -13.25 -11.04 23.04
C PRO A 312 -13.35 -9.56 23.39
N ILE A 313 -12.88 -8.67 22.51
CA ILE A 313 -13.09 -7.23 22.63
C ILE A 313 -14.46 -6.91 22.02
N SER A 314 -15.37 -6.33 22.80
CA SER A 314 -16.69 -5.93 22.30
C SER A 314 -16.61 -4.59 21.55
N PHE A 315 -17.65 -4.23 20.79
CA PHE A 315 -17.71 -2.90 20.17
C PHE A 315 -17.72 -1.78 21.22
N SER A 316 -18.44 -1.95 22.33
CA SER A 316 -18.44 -1.01 23.46
C SER A 316 -17.09 -0.93 24.18
N ASP A 317 -16.25 -1.97 24.11
CA ASP A 317 -14.87 -1.88 24.60
C ASP A 317 -14.03 -1.04 23.63
N TRP A 318 -14.15 -1.29 22.33
CA TRP A 318 -13.51 -0.47 21.30
C TRP A 318 -13.89 1.02 21.42
N GLU A 319 -15.16 1.35 21.67
CA GLU A 319 -15.61 2.75 21.86
C GLU A 319 -14.90 3.45 23.03
N LYS A 320 -14.50 2.72 24.08
CA LYS A 320 -13.69 3.28 25.17
C LYS A 320 -12.29 3.63 24.70
N LEU A 321 -11.66 2.75 23.91
CA LEU A 321 -10.35 3.02 23.32
C LEU A 321 -10.42 4.18 22.33
N ASP A 322 -11.45 4.22 21.48
CA ASP A 322 -11.68 5.31 20.53
C ASP A 322 -11.80 6.67 21.25
N ALA A 323 -12.59 6.74 22.33
CA ALA A 323 -12.74 7.94 23.13
C ALA A 323 -11.42 8.38 23.78
N GLU A 324 -10.62 7.44 24.28
CA GLU A 324 -9.30 7.71 24.85
C GLU A 324 -8.32 8.24 23.78
N GLU A 325 -8.23 7.60 22.61
CA GLU A 325 -7.39 8.06 21.51
C GLU A 325 -7.77 9.47 21.04
N VAL A 326 -9.08 9.74 20.90
CA VAL A 326 -9.60 11.06 20.55
C VAL A 326 -9.25 12.09 21.62
N SER A 327 -9.41 11.75 22.91
CA SER A 327 -9.06 12.65 24.02
C SER A 327 -7.57 13.01 24.01
N ARG A 328 -6.67 12.05 23.77
CA ARG A 328 -5.23 12.30 23.65
C ARG A 328 -4.89 13.24 22.48
N GLY A 329 -5.60 13.11 21.36
CA GLY A 329 -5.40 13.96 20.18
C GLY A 329 -5.75 15.44 20.41
N GLN A 330 -6.72 15.74 21.30
CA GLN A 330 -7.17 17.11 21.55
C GLN A 330 -6.04 18.03 22.06
N GLY A 331 -5.15 17.52 22.93
CA GLY A 331 -4.04 18.29 23.50
C GLY A 331 -3.03 18.77 22.46
N THR A 332 -2.89 18.06 21.35
CA THR A 332 -1.96 18.37 20.26
C THR A 332 -2.66 18.85 18.98
N GLY A 333 -3.99 19.06 19.02
CA GLY A 333 -4.77 19.49 17.86
C GLY A 333 -4.90 18.44 16.76
N LYS A 334 -4.79 17.15 17.11
CA LYS A 334 -4.95 15.99 16.22
C LYS A 334 -6.36 15.40 16.33
N PRO A 335 -6.86 14.68 15.32
CA PRO A 335 -8.13 13.97 15.42
C PRO A 335 -8.12 12.88 16.51
N ARG A 336 -6.95 12.25 16.72
CA ARG A 336 -6.67 11.26 17.74
C ARG A 336 -5.15 11.06 17.89
N GLU A 337 -4.72 10.51 19.02
CA GLU A 337 -3.40 9.87 19.17
C GLU A 337 -3.61 8.38 19.41
N LYS A 338 -3.07 7.55 18.52
CA LYS A 338 -3.35 6.11 18.52
C LYS A 338 -2.63 5.37 19.64
N LEU A 339 -3.31 4.41 20.26
CA LEU A 339 -2.69 3.50 21.22
C LEU A 339 -1.87 2.46 20.47
N LEU A 340 -0.58 2.33 20.83
CA LEU A 340 0.35 1.45 20.11
C LEU A 340 0.64 0.16 20.89
N ASP A 341 0.75 0.25 22.22
CA ASP A 341 1.03 -0.91 23.08
C ASP A 341 -0.22 -1.76 23.30
N PRO A 342 -0.26 -3.02 22.83
CA PRO A 342 -1.38 -3.92 23.07
C PRO A 342 -1.70 -4.12 24.56
N LEU A 343 -0.70 -4.08 25.44
CA LEU A 343 -0.91 -4.24 26.89
C LEU A 343 -1.58 -3.01 27.50
N GLU A 344 -1.22 -1.81 27.05
CA GLU A 344 -1.92 -0.57 27.43
C GLU A 344 -3.38 -0.61 26.96
N MET A 345 -3.63 -0.99 25.71
CA MET A 345 -4.99 -1.13 25.17
C MET A 345 -5.83 -2.08 26.02
N LEU A 346 -5.28 -3.23 26.42
CA LEU A 346 -5.96 -4.20 27.29
C LEU A 346 -6.20 -3.65 28.70
N ARG A 347 -5.22 -2.94 29.27
CA ARG A 347 -5.32 -2.33 30.61
C ARG A 347 -6.43 -1.28 30.67
N LEU A 348 -6.57 -0.45 29.64
CA LEU A 348 -7.65 0.54 29.53
C LEU A 348 -9.05 -0.11 29.49
N LEU A 349 -9.11 -1.37 29.09
CA LEU A 349 -10.33 -2.18 29.09
C LEU A 349 -10.51 -3.01 30.38
N GLY A 350 -9.62 -2.86 31.35
CA GLY A 350 -9.66 -3.58 32.62
C GLY A 350 -9.27 -5.05 32.52
N ARG A 351 -8.32 -5.39 31.63
CA ARG A 351 -7.87 -6.76 31.36
C ARG A 351 -6.44 -7.02 31.79
#